data_AF-A0A535W224-F1
#
_entry.id   AF-A0A535W224-F1
#
_cell.length_a   1.000
_cell.length_b   1.000
_cell.length_c   1.000
_cell.angle_alpha   90.00
_cell.angle_beta   90.00
_cell.angle_gamma   90.00
#
_symmetry.space_group_name_H-M   'P 1'
#
loop_
_entity.id
_entity.type
_entity.pdbx_description
1 polymer ?
#
loop_
_entity_poly.entity_id
_entity_poly.type
_entity_poly.pdbx_seq_one_letter_code
_entity_poly.pdbx_strand_id
1 'polypeptide(L)'
;MAKKKKDYEAHEAAIQSLLEHASQRGWQFVEEKEIDFGYRVVVYDGFTRNNVDFYPSGKILIQGKQGALWDELGRWKEERNTAAAQKTGKVSLPFEDMPPVEQPVPVEQANTAPSSKPTARESIVLGIAGKEDYFGPLVISAIHVDAWAEAQFSMLGIHDGTLLSDELLLAKAEEIRAICPYTLVAIGPRRYNEAFAKVQRQDGVWAWGNVRAIEAMLEKTTCNMVVARQFGDKAIIETALGKKERRIALVQSADTQVDSAVAAASIVAEAEYVRYMDQVAQRVGQHLPRGVVDQAIITVGREIVAKGGKEALGEVAKLHFGLTQKIFQL
;
A
#
# COMPACT_ATOMS: atom_id res chain seq x y z
N MET A 1 -23.28 13.44 -35.01
CA MET A 1 -22.29 13.48 -33.92
C MET A 1 -22.53 12.29 -33.00
N ALA A 2 -21.73 11.23 -33.13
CA ALA A 2 -21.84 10.05 -32.28
C ALA A 2 -21.05 10.29 -30.99
N LYS A 3 -21.72 10.25 -29.83
CA LYS A 3 -21.06 10.28 -28.52
C LYS A 3 -20.15 9.04 -28.44
N LYS A 4 -18.85 9.26 -28.21
CA LYS A 4 -17.88 8.17 -27.89
C LYS A 4 -18.43 7.40 -26.68
N LYS A 5 -18.81 6.15 -26.89
CA LYS A 5 -19.14 5.20 -25.82
C LYS A 5 -17.82 4.90 -25.10
N LYS A 6 -17.64 5.44 -23.90
CA LYS A 6 -16.53 5.06 -23.01
C LYS A 6 -16.77 3.64 -22.53
N ASP A 7 -15.70 2.86 -22.44
CA ASP A 7 -15.76 1.44 -22.08
C ASP A 7 -15.99 1.31 -20.57
N TYR A 8 -17.16 0.79 -20.18
CA TYR A 8 -17.63 0.69 -18.80
C TYR A 8 -17.99 -0.76 -18.42
N GLU A 9 -17.33 -1.78 -18.98
CA GLU A 9 -17.67 -3.20 -18.77
C GLU A 9 -17.73 -3.60 -17.28
N ALA A 10 -16.86 -3.04 -16.44
CA ALA A 10 -16.87 -3.29 -14.99
C ALA A 10 -18.10 -2.71 -14.26
N HIS A 11 -18.69 -1.63 -14.81
CA HIS A 11 -19.91 -1.02 -14.31
C HIS A 11 -21.15 -1.72 -14.83
N GLU A 12 -21.17 -2.17 -16.08
CA GLU A 12 -22.34 -2.80 -16.70
C GLU A 12 -22.82 -4.00 -15.87
N ALA A 13 -21.92 -4.86 -15.40
CA ALA A 13 -22.30 -5.99 -14.53
C ALA A 13 -22.79 -5.58 -13.12
N ALA A 14 -22.39 -4.40 -12.63
CA ALA A 14 -22.82 -3.85 -11.33
C ALA A 14 -24.16 -3.15 -11.43
N ILE A 15 -24.34 -2.37 -12.48
CA ILE A 15 -25.57 -1.69 -12.82
C ILE A 15 -26.64 -2.73 -13.18
N GLN A 16 -26.32 -3.74 -14.00
CA GLN A 16 -27.26 -4.81 -14.35
C GLN A 16 -27.76 -5.59 -13.14
N SER A 17 -26.86 -5.89 -12.19
CA SER A 17 -27.24 -6.54 -10.93
C SER A 17 -28.12 -5.65 -10.05
N LEU A 18 -27.93 -4.33 -10.06
CA LEU A 18 -28.81 -3.40 -9.39
C LEU A 18 -30.18 -3.31 -10.09
N LEU A 19 -30.20 -3.30 -11.42
CA LEU A 19 -31.41 -3.28 -12.25
C LEU A 19 -32.28 -4.52 -11.98
N GLU A 20 -31.68 -5.71 -11.94
CA GLU A 20 -32.39 -6.95 -11.61
C GLU A 20 -32.93 -6.92 -10.17
N HIS A 21 -32.12 -6.48 -9.22
CA HIS A 21 -32.51 -6.42 -7.80
C HIS A 21 -33.66 -5.44 -7.55
N ALA A 22 -33.65 -4.30 -8.25
CA ALA A 22 -34.71 -3.28 -8.20
C ALA A 22 -35.99 -3.75 -8.89
N SER A 23 -35.89 -4.44 -10.03
CA SER A 23 -37.04 -4.97 -10.77
C SER A 23 -37.83 -6.00 -9.95
N GLN A 24 -37.13 -6.85 -9.19
CA GLN A 24 -37.76 -7.81 -8.26
C GLN A 24 -38.55 -7.15 -7.12
N ARG A 25 -38.21 -5.90 -6.78
CA ARG A 25 -38.81 -5.15 -5.66
C ARG A 25 -39.73 -4.02 -6.10
N GLY A 26 -39.94 -3.85 -7.40
CA GLY A 26 -40.80 -2.81 -7.96
C GLY A 26 -40.24 -1.39 -7.83
N TRP A 27 -38.92 -1.23 -7.65
CA TRP A 27 -38.28 0.08 -7.55
C TRP A 27 -38.08 0.71 -8.94
N GLN A 28 -38.13 2.03 -8.99
CA GLN A 28 -37.99 2.81 -10.21
C GLN A 28 -36.63 3.52 -10.27
N PHE A 29 -36.06 3.56 -11.47
CA PHE A 29 -34.86 4.34 -11.77
C PHE A 29 -35.29 5.71 -12.26
N VAL A 30 -34.96 6.75 -11.49
CA VAL A 30 -35.46 8.11 -11.74
C VAL A 30 -34.46 8.95 -12.52
N GLU A 31 -33.16 8.70 -12.31
CA GLU A 31 -32.10 9.47 -12.95
C GLU A 31 -30.81 8.65 -13.06
N GLU A 32 -30.13 8.81 -14.19
CA GLU A 32 -28.82 8.22 -14.46
C GLU A 32 -27.88 9.33 -14.94
N LYS A 33 -26.72 9.48 -14.28
CA LYS A 33 -25.80 10.58 -14.58
C LYS A 33 -24.34 10.14 -14.41
N GLU A 34 -23.50 10.51 -15.38
CA GLU A 34 -22.05 10.44 -15.20
C GLU A 34 -21.59 11.52 -14.20
N ILE A 35 -20.83 11.09 -13.18
CA ILE A 35 -20.23 11.96 -12.16
C ILE A 35 -18.71 11.95 -12.33
N ASP A 36 -18.02 12.88 -11.68
CA ASP A 36 -16.55 12.89 -11.71
C ASP A 36 -16.02 11.55 -11.20
N PHE A 37 -15.32 10.84 -12.10
CA PHE A 37 -14.74 9.53 -11.86
C PHE A 37 -15.75 8.43 -11.49
N GLY A 38 -17.01 8.49 -11.94
CA GLY A 38 -17.98 7.43 -11.69
C GLY A 38 -19.32 7.57 -12.41
N TYR A 39 -20.25 6.69 -12.06
CA TYR A 39 -21.59 6.63 -12.62
C TYR A 39 -22.63 6.61 -11.50
N ARG A 40 -23.59 7.53 -11.52
CA ARG A 40 -24.64 7.64 -10.49
C ARG A 40 -25.97 7.15 -11.04
N VAL A 41 -26.63 6.31 -10.26
CA VAL A 41 -28.00 5.83 -10.51
C VAL A 41 -28.88 6.21 -9.32
N VAL A 42 -30.01 6.87 -9.57
CA VAL A 42 -30.98 7.26 -8.52
C VAL A 42 -32.12 6.26 -8.49
N VAL A 43 -32.24 5.54 -7.38
CA VAL A 43 -33.27 4.52 -7.11
C VAL A 43 -34.38 5.12 -6.27
N TYR A 44 -35.62 4.82 -6.62
CA TYR A 44 -36.83 5.26 -5.93
C TYR A 44 -37.75 4.08 -5.62
N ASP A 45 -38.10 3.91 -4.35
CA ASP A 45 -38.97 2.82 -3.86
C ASP A 45 -40.47 3.20 -3.77
N GLY A 46 -40.84 4.41 -4.21
CA GLY A 46 -42.19 4.96 -4.03
C GLY A 46 -42.34 5.92 -2.85
N PHE A 47 -41.35 6.00 -1.96
CA PHE A 47 -41.37 6.87 -0.77
C PHE A 47 -40.08 7.69 -0.60
N THR A 48 -38.92 7.12 -0.93
CA THR A 48 -37.59 7.69 -0.71
C THR A 48 -36.69 7.50 -1.92
N ARG A 49 -35.79 8.47 -2.15
CA ARG A 49 -34.84 8.48 -3.27
C ARG A 49 -33.42 8.36 -2.75
N ASN A 50 -32.70 7.37 -3.25
CA ASN A 50 -31.31 7.13 -2.87
C ASN A 50 -30.43 7.03 -4.13
N ASN A 51 -29.29 7.69 -4.06
CA ASN A 51 -28.28 7.69 -5.09
C ASN A 51 -27.32 6.51 -4.85
N VAL A 52 -27.01 5.77 -5.90
CA VAL A 52 -26.03 4.69 -5.93
C VAL A 52 -24.93 5.09 -6.90
N ASP A 53 -23.76 5.41 -6.36
CA ASP A 53 -22.59 5.83 -7.11
C ASP A 53 -21.66 4.64 -7.33
N PHE A 54 -21.35 4.37 -8.58
CA PHE A 54 -20.45 3.33 -9.05
C PHE A 54 -19.15 3.96 -9.51
N TYR A 55 -18.04 3.63 -8.85
CA TYR A 55 -16.70 4.10 -9.24
C TYR A 55 -15.94 3.03 -10.02
N PRO A 56 -15.04 3.40 -10.96
CA PRO A 56 -14.22 2.45 -11.73
C PRO A 56 -13.36 1.54 -10.85
N SER A 57 -13.13 1.93 -9.59
CA SER A 57 -12.46 1.11 -8.57
C SER A 57 -13.30 -0.06 -8.04
N GLY A 58 -14.54 -0.24 -8.49
CA GLY A 58 -15.49 -1.22 -7.98
C GLY A 58 -16.19 -0.78 -6.67
N LYS A 59 -15.86 0.42 -6.15
CA LYS A 59 -16.53 0.99 -4.99
C LYS A 59 -17.96 1.38 -5.36
N ILE A 60 -18.92 0.94 -4.55
CA ILE A 60 -20.32 1.36 -4.62
C ILE A 60 -20.63 2.19 -3.38
N LEU A 61 -21.12 3.41 -3.56
CA LEU A 61 -21.49 4.32 -2.48
C LEU A 61 -22.99 4.62 -2.56
N ILE A 62 -23.71 4.40 -1.46
CA ILE A 62 -25.15 4.66 -1.37
C ILE A 62 -25.32 5.94 -0.55
N GLN A 63 -25.91 6.96 -1.15
CA GLN A 63 -26.16 8.27 -0.54
C GLN A 63 -27.67 8.55 -0.57
N GLY A 64 -28.22 9.14 0.48
CA GLY A 64 -29.65 9.45 0.52
C GLY A 64 -30.21 9.40 1.93
N LYS A 65 -31.54 9.39 2.03
CA LYS A 65 -32.22 9.33 3.31
C LYS A 65 -32.11 7.90 3.87
N GLN A 66 -31.62 7.77 5.10
CA GLN A 66 -31.61 6.49 5.81
C GLN A 66 -33.06 6.03 6.03
N GLY A 67 -33.33 4.77 5.72
CA GLY A 67 -34.66 4.17 5.68
C GLY A 67 -34.62 2.83 4.97
N ALA A 68 -35.80 2.22 4.75
CA ALA A 68 -35.92 0.86 4.20
C ALA A 68 -35.14 0.65 2.89
N LEU A 69 -35.24 1.59 1.93
CA LEU A 69 -34.47 1.55 0.68
C LEU A 69 -32.95 1.61 0.90
N TRP A 70 -32.48 2.42 1.85
CA TRP A 70 -31.05 2.52 2.15
C TRP A 70 -30.50 1.21 2.71
N ASP A 71 -31.24 0.60 3.65
CA ASP A 71 -30.85 -0.66 4.29
C ASP A 71 -30.87 -1.84 3.32
N GLU A 72 -31.82 -1.85 2.37
CA GLU A 72 -31.89 -2.89 1.35
C GLU A 72 -30.82 -2.73 0.26
N LEU A 73 -30.53 -1.51 -0.17
CA LEU A 73 -29.38 -1.25 -1.07
C LEU A 73 -28.04 -1.63 -0.40
N GLY A 74 -27.92 -1.41 0.91
CA GLY A 74 -26.77 -1.83 1.71
C GLY A 74 -26.59 -3.36 1.70
N ARG A 75 -27.68 -4.10 1.94
CA ARG A 75 -27.70 -5.57 1.89
C ARG A 75 -27.34 -6.11 0.51
N TRP A 76 -27.90 -5.55 -0.55
CA TRP A 76 -27.53 -5.90 -1.93
C TRP A 76 -26.03 -5.72 -2.20
N LYS A 77 -25.44 -4.61 -1.72
CA LYS A 77 -24.00 -4.34 -1.85
C LYS A 77 -23.16 -5.40 -1.12
N GLU A 78 -23.56 -5.81 0.07
CA GLU A 78 -22.87 -6.84 0.85
C GLU A 78 -22.99 -8.24 0.23
N GLU A 79 -24.18 -8.63 -0.23
CA GLU A 79 -24.42 -9.90 -0.92
C GLU A 79 -23.58 -9.99 -2.21
N ARG A 80 -23.51 -8.89 -2.97
CA ARG A 80 -22.67 -8.80 -4.17
C ARG A 80 -21.18 -8.93 -3.84
N ASN A 81 -20.70 -8.22 -2.80
CA ASN A 81 -19.31 -8.32 -2.38
C ASN A 81 -18.96 -9.73 -1.87
N THR A 82 -19.91 -10.40 -1.22
CA THR A 82 -19.75 -11.78 -0.73
C THR A 82 -19.74 -12.79 -1.89
N ALA A 83 -20.62 -12.62 -2.89
CA ALA A 83 -20.63 -13.45 -4.10
C ALA A 83 -19.38 -13.23 -4.99
N ALA A 84 -18.81 -12.02 -4.99
CA ALA A 84 -17.53 -11.72 -5.62
C ALA A 84 -16.34 -12.34 -4.83
N ALA A 85 -16.40 -12.32 -3.50
CA ALA A 85 -15.39 -12.96 -2.64
C ALA A 85 -15.38 -14.48 -2.77
N GLN A 86 -16.53 -15.13 -2.95
CA GLN A 86 -16.60 -16.59 -3.18
C GLN A 86 -16.00 -17.03 -4.54
N LYS A 87 -15.86 -16.12 -5.52
CA LYS A 87 -15.17 -16.39 -6.80
C LYS A 87 -13.64 -16.26 -6.73
N THR A 88 -13.07 -15.83 -5.60
CA THR A 88 -11.60 -15.75 -5.41
C THR A 88 -11.14 -16.84 -4.44
N GLY A 89 -10.97 -18.05 -4.98
CA GLY A 89 -10.47 -19.20 -4.22
C GLY A 89 -9.07 -18.94 -3.65
N LYS A 90 -8.93 -19.18 -2.34
CA LYS A 90 -7.72 -19.57 -1.59
C LYS A 90 -6.38 -19.14 -2.23
N VAL A 91 -6.01 -17.87 -2.12
CA VAL A 91 -4.67 -17.41 -2.49
C VAL A 91 -3.65 -17.99 -1.49
N SER A 92 -2.86 -18.94 -1.97
CA SER A 92 -1.61 -19.37 -1.32
C SER A 92 -0.58 -18.27 -1.52
N LEU A 93 0.21 -17.95 -0.49
CA LEU A 93 1.23 -16.89 -0.52
C LEU A 93 2.28 -17.24 -1.59
N PRO A 94 2.46 -16.47 -2.69
CA PRO A 94 3.26 -16.93 -3.83
C PRO A 94 4.72 -16.47 -3.74
N PHE A 95 5.32 -16.54 -2.55
CA PHE A 95 6.72 -16.20 -2.33
C PHE A 95 7.37 -17.14 -1.30
N GLU A 96 7.15 -18.44 -1.41
CA GLU A 96 8.18 -19.38 -0.95
C GLU A 96 9.33 -19.33 -1.96
N ASP A 97 10.53 -19.15 -1.42
CA ASP A 97 11.83 -19.01 -2.08
C ASP A 97 12.12 -17.68 -2.81
N MET A 98 12.51 -16.68 -2.04
CA MET A 98 13.59 -15.78 -2.46
C MET A 98 14.66 -15.72 -1.38
N PRO A 99 15.95 -15.85 -1.75
CA PRO A 99 17.03 -15.70 -0.78
C PRO A 99 17.00 -14.26 -0.23
N PRO A 100 17.38 -14.07 1.05
CA PRO A 100 17.65 -12.75 1.57
C PRO A 100 18.65 -12.05 0.65
N VAL A 101 18.53 -10.73 0.51
CA VAL A 101 19.58 -9.92 -0.10
C VAL A 101 20.82 -10.11 0.77
N GLU A 102 21.72 -11.01 0.37
CA GLU A 102 23.06 -11.13 0.90
C GLU A 102 23.81 -9.85 0.53
N GLN A 103 24.10 -9.01 1.53
CA GLN A 103 25.42 -8.98 2.15
C GLN A 103 25.31 -8.52 3.62
N PRO A 104 26.04 -9.16 4.55
CA PRO A 104 26.15 -8.69 5.92
C PRO A 104 27.11 -7.50 5.97
N VAL A 105 26.65 -6.36 6.47
CA VAL A 105 27.56 -5.44 7.15
C VAL A 105 27.80 -6.03 8.54
N PRO A 106 29.05 -6.21 9.01
CA PRO A 106 29.29 -6.73 10.36
C PRO A 106 28.64 -5.78 11.37
N VAL A 107 27.58 -6.23 12.01
CA VAL A 107 27.04 -5.57 13.20
C VAL A 107 27.96 -6.00 14.34
N GLU A 108 28.79 -5.07 14.80
CA GLU A 108 29.50 -5.21 16.06
C GLU A 108 28.43 -5.35 17.16
N GLN A 109 28.34 -6.55 17.70
CA GLN A 109 27.36 -6.93 18.70
C GLN A 109 27.65 -6.17 20.00
N ALA A 110 26.83 -5.16 20.31
CA ALA A 110 26.65 -4.72 21.68
C ALA A 110 25.87 -5.83 22.42
N ASN A 111 26.62 -6.79 22.97
CA ASN A 111 26.10 -7.83 23.85
C ASN A 111 25.52 -7.22 25.12
N THR A 112 24.20 -7.29 25.28
CA THR A 112 23.58 -7.45 26.61
C THR A 112 22.30 -8.27 26.51
N ALA A 113 22.28 -9.41 27.19
CA ALA A 113 21.09 -10.13 27.65
C ALA A 113 21.36 -10.57 29.11
N PRO A 114 20.35 -10.91 29.95
CA PRO A 114 18.94 -11.15 29.62
C PRO A 114 17.88 -10.52 30.57
N SER A 115 16.63 -10.60 30.12
CA SER A 115 15.38 -10.65 30.92
C SER A 115 14.96 -9.39 31.69
N SER A 116 14.01 -8.64 31.13
CA SER A 116 13.06 -7.83 31.89
C SER A 116 11.62 -8.27 31.60
N LYS A 117 10.81 -8.32 32.66
CA LYS A 117 9.36 -8.51 32.60
C LYS A 117 8.73 -7.51 31.62
N PRO A 118 7.57 -7.82 31.00
CA PRO A 118 6.91 -6.89 30.08
C PRO A 118 6.45 -5.65 30.86
N THR A 119 7.21 -4.58 30.74
CA THR A 119 6.93 -3.26 31.28
C THR A 119 7.20 -2.26 30.15
N ALA A 120 6.17 -1.49 29.78
CA ALA A 120 6.04 -0.70 28.55
C ALA A 120 5.81 -1.54 27.28
N ARG A 121 4.95 -1.07 26.37
CA ARG A 121 4.47 -1.81 25.21
C ARG A 121 5.55 -1.89 24.12
N GLU A 122 6.42 -2.90 24.19
CA GLU A 122 7.31 -3.25 23.06
C GLU A 122 6.50 -3.47 21.79
N SER A 123 7.01 -2.97 20.67
CA SER A 123 6.30 -3.03 19.39
C SER A 123 7.25 -3.17 18.20
N ILE A 124 6.75 -3.81 17.15
CA ILE A 124 7.35 -3.72 15.82
C ILE A 124 6.70 -2.54 15.12
N VAL A 125 7.47 -1.56 14.69
CA VAL A 125 6.95 -0.38 14.00
C VAL A 125 7.36 -0.42 12.53
N LEU A 126 6.38 -0.28 11.63
CA LEU A 126 6.58 -0.35 10.19
C LEU A 126 6.67 1.03 9.55
N GLY A 127 7.66 1.20 8.67
CA GLY A 127 7.81 2.33 7.77
C GLY A 127 7.66 1.88 6.31
N ILE A 128 7.18 2.77 5.45
CA ILE A 128 7.00 2.48 4.02
C ILE A 128 7.41 3.69 3.16
N ALA A 129 8.22 3.44 2.13
CA ALA A 129 8.71 4.45 1.20
C ALA A 129 8.58 3.99 -0.25
N GLY A 130 8.53 4.95 -1.18
CA GLY A 130 8.42 4.69 -2.62
C GLY A 130 7.05 4.16 -3.06
N LYS A 131 6.03 4.20 -2.19
CA LYS A 131 4.70 3.64 -2.49
C LYS A 131 3.95 4.42 -3.57
N GLU A 132 4.05 5.74 -3.58
CA GLU A 132 3.38 6.62 -4.56
C GLU A 132 4.30 6.97 -5.75
N ASP A 133 5.55 6.53 -5.73
CA ASP A 133 6.53 6.88 -6.76
C ASP A 133 6.46 5.94 -7.95
N TYR A 134 6.46 6.52 -9.17
CA TYR A 134 6.46 5.76 -10.41
C TYR A 134 7.74 4.96 -10.61
N PHE A 135 8.88 5.62 -10.47
CA PHE A 135 10.19 4.99 -10.54
C PHE A 135 10.58 4.39 -9.18
N GLY A 136 11.48 3.41 -9.23
CA GLY A 136 12.10 2.87 -8.03
C GLY A 136 11.25 1.88 -7.25
N PRO A 137 11.79 1.42 -6.12
CA PRO A 137 11.28 0.28 -5.39
C PRO A 137 10.09 0.68 -4.52
N LEU A 138 9.42 -0.33 -3.96
CA LEU A 138 8.69 -0.18 -2.72
C LEU A 138 9.63 -0.64 -1.59
N VAL A 139 9.85 0.20 -0.57
CA VAL A 139 10.69 -0.16 0.57
C VAL A 139 9.85 -0.18 1.84
N ILE A 140 10.01 -1.25 2.62
CA ILE A 140 9.37 -1.40 3.92
C ILE A 140 10.47 -1.62 4.96
N SER A 141 10.42 -0.86 6.05
CA SER A 141 11.22 -1.12 7.23
C SER A 141 10.34 -1.71 8.32
N ALA A 142 10.95 -2.53 9.17
CA ALA A 142 10.41 -2.83 10.49
C ALA A 142 11.51 -2.56 11.51
N ILE A 143 11.18 -1.83 12.57
CA ILE A 143 12.07 -1.57 13.71
C ILE A 143 11.43 -2.13 14.98
N HIS A 144 12.25 -2.66 15.89
CA HIS A 144 11.78 -3.11 17.20
C HIS A 144 11.95 -1.99 18.22
N VAL A 145 10.85 -1.53 18.81
CA VAL A 145 10.83 -0.35 19.67
C VAL A 145 10.39 -0.74 21.07
N ASP A 146 11.30 -0.54 22.02
CA ASP A 146 11.04 -0.55 23.45
C ASP A 146 11.01 0.89 24.00
N ALA A 147 10.81 1.02 25.31
CA ALA A 147 10.77 2.33 25.96
C ALA A 147 12.11 3.10 25.87
N TRP A 148 13.23 2.40 25.76
CA TRP A 148 14.54 3.05 25.64
C TRP A 148 14.72 3.64 24.23
N ALA A 149 14.40 2.86 23.19
CA ALA A 149 14.43 3.31 21.81
C ALA A 149 13.48 4.50 21.57
N GLU A 150 12.27 4.45 22.12
CA GLU A 150 11.30 5.55 22.03
C GLU A 150 11.82 6.85 22.67
N ALA A 151 12.49 6.75 23.81
CA ALA A 151 13.15 7.88 24.45
C ALA A 151 14.30 8.44 23.60
N GLN A 152 15.13 7.56 23.00
CA GLN A 152 16.21 7.98 22.11
C GLN A 152 15.67 8.71 20.86
N PHE A 153 14.62 8.20 20.21
CA PHE A 153 14.04 8.85 19.02
C PHE A 153 13.51 10.25 19.33
N SER A 154 12.91 10.42 20.51
CA SER A 154 12.43 11.71 20.99
C SER A 154 13.60 12.70 21.19
N MET A 155 14.73 12.24 21.73
CA MET A 155 15.95 13.04 21.88
C MET A 155 16.62 13.38 20.55
N LEU A 156 16.53 12.50 19.54
CA LEU A 156 17.04 12.75 18.20
C LEU A 156 16.26 13.81 17.41
N GLY A 157 15.14 14.31 17.96
CA GLY A 157 14.26 15.27 17.29
C GLY A 157 13.51 14.65 16.10
N ILE A 158 13.32 13.34 16.10
CA ILE A 158 12.62 12.63 15.02
C ILE A 158 11.12 12.90 15.17
N HIS A 159 10.61 13.77 14.32
CA HIS A 159 9.20 14.11 14.24
C HIS A 159 8.66 13.86 12.83
N ASP A 160 7.39 13.47 12.76
CA ASP A 160 6.68 13.24 11.52
C ASP A 160 6.57 14.53 10.70
N GLY A 161 6.76 14.43 9.37
CA GLY A 161 6.70 15.58 8.47
C GLY A 161 7.95 16.46 8.42
N THR A 162 9.06 16.05 9.05
CA THR A 162 10.33 16.75 8.91
C THR A 162 10.85 16.58 7.48
N LEU A 163 10.93 17.68 6.73
CA LEU A 163 11.62 17.69 5.43
C LEU A 163 13.13 17.62 5.68
N LEU A 164 13.71 16.45 5.38
CA LEU A 164 15.15 16.21 5.50
C LEU A 164 15.80 16.28 4.13
N SER A 165 17.03 16.81 4.05
CA SER A 165 17.87 16.59 2.87
C SER A 165 18.26 15.11 2.80
N ASP A 166 18.60 14.61 1.60
CA ASP A 166 19.02 13.22 1.43
C ASP A 166 20.23 12.88 2.34
N GLU A 167 21.19 13.80 2.50
CA GLU A 167 22.35 13.62 3.39
C GLU A 167 21.93 13.47 4.86
N LEU A 168 21.05 14.35 5.34
CA LEU A 168 20.58 14.32 6.73
C LEU A 168 19.68 13.10 6.99
N LEU A 169 18.85 12.72 6.01
CA LEU A 169 18.01 11.52 6.05
C LEU A 169 18.87 10.27 6.22
N LEU A 170 19.93 10.13 5.42
CA LEU A 170 20.86 9.01 5.50
C LEU A 170 21.58 8.98 6.85
N ALA A 171 22.07 10.12 7.34
CA ALA A 171 22.72 10.21 8.65
C ALA A 171 21.76 9.81 9.79
N LYS A 172 20.53 10.33 9.78
CA LYS A 172 19.50 10.00 10.78
C LYS A 172 19.11 8.52 10.75
N ALA A 173 19.03 7.92 9.56
CA ALA A 173 18.76 6.50 9.44
C ALA A 173 19.86 5.65 10.08
N GLU A 174 21.13 6.01 9.97
CA GLU A 174 22.21 5.30 10.66
C GLU A 174 22.13 5.46 12.19
N GLU A 175 21.79 6.65 12.69
CA GLU A 175 21.53 6.86 14.14
C GLU A 175 20.40 5.95 14.64
N ILE A 176 19.29 5.85 13.91
CA ILE A 176 18.14 5.00 14.28
C ILE A 176 18.52 3.51 14.27
N ARG A 177 19.29 3.07 13.25
CA ARG A 177 19.76 1.69 13.13
C ARG A 177 20.72 1.29 14.25
N ALA A 178 21.45 2.24 14.81
CA ALA A 178 22.31 2.01 15.98
C ALA A 178 21.51 1.91 17.29
N ILE A 179 20.31 2.49 17.35
CA ILE A 179 19.44 2.45 18.53
C ILE A 179 18.69 1.12 18.63
N CYS A 180 18.17 0.58 17.53
CA CYS A 180 17.24 -0.54 17.61
C CYS A 180 17.44 -1.62 16.53
N PRO A 181 17.05 -2.88 16.80
CA PRO A 181 16.98 -3.91 15.77
C PRO A 181 16.06 -3.47 14.63
N TYR A 182 16.52 -3.68 13.40
CA TYR A 182 15.74 -3.36 12.21
C TYR A 182 15.81 -4.47 11.16
N THR A 183 14.84 -4.46 10.25
CA THR A 183 14.81 -5.24 9.02
C THR A 183 14.32 -4.37 7.87
N LEU A 184 14.82 -4.64 6.67
CA LEU A 184 14.44 -3.93 5.45
C LEU A 184 13.96 -4.95 4.41
N VAL A 185 12.89 -4.58 3.71
CA VAL A 185 12.37 -5.30 2.56
C VAL A 185 12.24 -4.31 1.41
N ALA A 186 13.12 -4.42 0.42
CA ALA A 186 13.07 -3.64 -0.81
C ALA A 186 12.52 -4.50 -1.95
N ILE A 187 11.39 -4.09 -2.52
CA ILE A 187 10.75 -4.73 -3.68
C ILE A 187 11.05 -3.88 -4.90
N GLY A 188 12.05 -4.29 -5.68
CA GLY A 188 12.41 -3.63 -6.93
C GLY A 188 11.28 -3.66 -7.96
N PRO A 189 11.27 -2.73 -8.94
CA PRO A 189 10.17 -2.54 -9.89
C PRO A 189 9.72 -3.80 -10.63
N ARG A 190 10.66 -4.64 -11.08
CA ARG A 190 10.34 -5.91 -11.75
C ARG A 190 9.49 -6.82 -10.85
N ARG A 191 9.98 -7.13 -9.65
CA ARG A 191 9.27 -7.98 -8.67
C ARG A 191 7.97 -7.33 -8.20
N TYR A 192 7.96 -6.00 -8.10
CA TYR A 192 6.76 -5.23 -7.79
C TYR A 192 5.69 -5.46 -8.86
N ASN A 193 6.04 -5.35 -10.15
CA ASN A 193 5.13 -5.55 -11.26
C ASN A 193 4.61 -7.00 -11.31
N GLU A 194 5.47 -7.98 -11.06
CA GLU A 194 5.09 -9.40 -10.94
C GLU A 194 4.10 -9.63 -9.77
N ALA A 195 4.34 -9.01 -8.61
CA ALA A 195 3.44 -9.08 -7.46
C ALA A 195 2.10 -8.39 -7.77
N PHE A 196 2.15 -7.18 -8.32
CA PHE A 196 0.96 -6.41 -8.70
C PHE A 196 0.10 -7.16 -9.70
N ALA A 197 0.69 -7.85 -10.69
CA ALA A 197 -0.06 -8.65 -11.66
C ALA A 197 -0.90 -9.76 -11.00
N LYS A 198 -0.51 -10.24 -9.82
CA LYS A 198 -1.25 -11.27 -9.06
C LYS A 198 -2.34 -10.67 -8.18
N VAL A 199 -2.04 -9.57 -7.47
CA VAL A 199 -2.98 -8.98 -6.48
C VAL A 199 -3.87 -7.88 -7.07
N GLN A 200 -3.49 -7.30 -8.20
CA GLN A 200 -4.17 -6.24 -8.95
C GLN A 200 -4.54 -4.99 -8.12
N ARG A 201 -3.95 -4.86 -6.93
CA ARG A 201 -4.18 -3.80 -5.96
C ARG A 201 -2.88 -3.48 -5.25
N GLN A 202 -2.53 -2.20 -5.20
CA GLN A 202 -1.31 -1.69 -4.56
C GLN A 202 -1.26 -2.02 -3.07
N ASP A 203 -2.39 -1.90 -2.36
CA ASP A 203 -2.54 -2.28 -0.94
C ASP A 203 -2.16 -3.75 -0.67
N GLY A 204 -2.36 -4.64 -1.64
CA GLY A 204 -1.99 -6.05 -1.53
C GLY A 204 -0.49 -6.25 -1.57
N VAL A 205 0.22 -5.51 -2.43
CA VAL A 205 1.69 -5.54 -2.50
C VAL A 205 2.30 -4.98 -1.21
N TRP A 206 1.73 -3.92 -0.66
CA TRP A 206 2.15 -3.36 0.63
C TRP A 206 1.98 -4.38 1.76
N ALA A 207 0.81 -5.01 1.85
CA ALA A 207 0.54 -6.02 2.87
C ALA A 207 1.54 -7.19 2.80
N TRP A 208 1.92 -7.63 1.60
CA TRP A 208 2.90 -8.71 1.44
C TRP A 208 4.29 -8.34 1.90
N GLY A 209 4.73 -7.13 1.55
CA GLY A 209 6.01 -6.62 2.05
C GLY A 209 6.00 -6.42 3.58
N ASN A 210 4.87 -5.95 4.14
CA ASN A 210 4.68 -5.81 5.57
C ASN A 210 4.78 -7.16 6.29
N VAL A 211 4.10 -8.20 5.78
CA VAL A 211 4.22 -9.57 6.31
C VAL A 211 5.68 -10.00 6.34
N ARG A 212 6.42 -9.81 5.24
CA ARG A 212 7.81 -10.26 5.16
C ARG A 212 8.71 -9.52 6.15
N ALA A 213 8.52 -8.21 6.32
CA ALA A 213 9.27 -7.41 7.27
C ALA A 213 8.96 -7.80 8.73
N ILE A 214 7.67 -8.01 9.05
CA ILE A 214 7.23 -8.49 10.38
C ILE A 214 7.84 -9.87 10.67
N GLU A 215 7.78 -10.80 9.73
CA GLU A 215 8.32 -12.16 9.92
C GLU A 215 9.83 -12.14 10.17
N ALA A 216 10.59 -11.41 9.35
CA ALA A 216 12.04 -11.26 9.53
C ALA A 216 12.40 -10.59 10.87
N MET A 217 11.59 -9.65 11.34
CA MET A 217 11.82 -9.01 12.64
C MET A 217 11.57 -9.99 13.80
N LEU A 218 10.53 -10.81 13.69
CA LEU A 218 10.16 -11.80 14.70
C LEU A 218 11.09 -13.03 14.74
N GLU A 219 11.99 -13.18 13.77
CA GLU A 219 13.11 -14.14 13.88
C GLU A 219 14.20 -13.63 14.85
N LYS A 220 14.26 -12.32 15.07
CA LYS A 220 15.27 -11.65 15.91
C LYS A 220 14.73 -11.20 17.27
N THR A 221 13.42 -10.99 17.37
CA THR A 221 12.77 -10.37 18.53
C THR A 221 11.47 -11.08 18.89
N THR A 222 11.04 -10.94 20.15
CA THR A 222 9.74 -11.45 20.62
C THR A 222 8.79 -10.29 20.83
N CYS A 223 7.80 -10.13 19.95
CA CYS A 223 6.84 -9.06 20.06
C CYS A 223 5.44 -9.53 19.65
N ASN A 224 4.41 -8.97 20.30
CA ASN A 224 3.00 -9.28 20.04
C ASN A 224 2.20 -8.08 19.54
N MET A 225 2.86 -6.96 19.23
CA MET A 225 2.22 -5.74 18.73
C MET A 225 2.97 -5.22 17.52
N VAL A 226 2.25 -4.95 16.44
CA VAL A 226 2.79 -4.28 15.25
C VAL A 226 2.05 -2.97 15.06
N VAL A 227 2.79 -1.88 14.92
CA VAL A 227 2.27 -0.54 14.68
C VAL A 227 2.64 -0.11 13.26
N ALA A 228 1.69 0.46 12.54
CA ALA A 228 1.95 1.08 11.24
C ALA A 228 0.97 2.23 10.98
N ARG A 229 1.39 3.24 10.20
CA ARG A 229 0.45 4.26 9.69
C ARG A 229 -0.57 3.64 8.75
N GLN A 230 -0.11 2.79 7.84
CA GLN A 230 -0.94 2.08 6.87
C GLN A 230 -0.39 0.67 6.64
N PHE A 231 -1.24 -0.32 6.78
CA PHE A 231 -0.89 -1.73 6.58
C PHE A 231 -1.10 -2.21 5.13
N GLY A 232 -1.84 -1.46 4.32
CA GLY A 232 -2.47 -1.99 3.11
C GLY A 232 -3.64 -2.91 3.48
N ASP A 233 -3.74 -4.05 2.82
CA ASP A 233 -4.78 -5.04 3.11
C ASP A 233 -4.47 -5.82 4.41
N LYS A 234 -5.13 -5.43 5.52
CA LYS A 234 -4.96 -6.06 6.83
C LYS A 234 -5.32 -7.55 6.83
N ALA A 235 -6.32 -7.98 6.05
CA ALA A 235 -6.77 -9.37 6.03
C ALA A 235 -5.66 -10.30 5.52
N ILE A 236 -4.83 -9.81 4.59
CA ILE A 236 -3.65 -10.55 4.12
C ILE A 236 -2.64 -10.74 5.26
N ILE A 237 -2.38 -9.69 6.04
CA ILE A 237 -1.44 -9.74 7.15
C ILE A 237 -1.93 -10.70 8.24
N GLU A 238 -3.19 -10.55 8.67
CA GLU A 238 -3.81 -11.41 9.67
C GLU A 238 -3.82 -12.87 9.24
N THR A 239 -4.15 -13.14 7.97
CA THR A 239 -4.13 -14.50 7.41
C THR A 239 -2.72 -15.10 7.40
N ALA A 240 -1.71 -14.32 7.01
CA ALA A 240 -0.33 -14.80 6.96
C ALA A 240 0.23 -15.08 8.36
N LEU A 241 0.02 -14.18 9.32
CA LEU A 241 0.50 -14.32 10.69
C LEU A 241 -0.29 -15.37 11.48
N GLY A 242 -1.59 -15.49 11.24
CA GLY A 242 -2.47 -16.48 11.88
C GLY A 242 -2.13 -17.93 11.52
N LYS A 243 -1.64 -18.17 10.29
CA LYS A 243 -1.14 -19.50 9.88
C LYS A 243 0.05 -20.01 10.71
N LYS A 244 0.77 -19.11 11.38
CA LYS A 244 1.92 -19.44 12.23
C LYS A 244 1.56 -19.43 13.73
N GLU A 245 0.26 -19.44 14.06
CA GLU A 245 -0.27 -19.36 15.43
C GLU A 245 0.20 -18.12 16.23
N ARG A 246 0.67 -17.07 15.52
CA ARG A 246 1.17 -15.85 16.16
C ARG A 246 0.01 -14.91 16.48
N ARG A 247 -0.26 -14.71 17.77
CA ARG A 247 -1.22 -13.71 18.25
C ARG A 247 -0.57 -12.34 18.27
N ILE A 248 -0.66 -11.63 17.15
CA ILE A 248 -0.10 -10.29 16.97
C ILE A 248 -1.24 -9.28 16.84
N ALA A 249 -1.23 -8.25 17.67
CA ALA A 249 -2.12 -7.10 17.57
C ALA A 249 -1.61 -6.13 16.50
N LEU A 250 -2.43 -5.89 15.46
CA LEU A 250 -2.14 -4.88 14.45
C LEU A 250 -2.78 -3.55 14.85
N VAL A 251 -1.96 -2.59 15.27
CA VAL A 251 -2.39 -1.26 15.70
C VAL A 251 -2.12 -0.28 14.57
N GLN A 252 -3.18 0.26 13.98
CA GLN A 252 -3.03 1.32 12.99
C GLN A 252 -2.94 2.67 13.71
N SER A 253 -1.83 3.36 13.52
CA SER A 253 -1.65 4.71 14.07
C SER A 253 -2.57 5.68 13.33
N ALA A 254 -3.42 6.41 14.06
CA ALA A 254 -4.58 7.11 13.52
C ALA A 254 -4.35 8.61 13.19
N ASP A 255 -3.09 9.05 13.09
CA ASP A 255 -2.68 10.45 12.86
C ASP A 255 -3.20 11.45 13.91
N THR A 256 -2.28 12.00 14.71
CA THR A 256 -2.08 13.44 14.94
C THR A 256 -1.17 13.62 16.16
N GLN A 257 0.04 14.16 15.92
CA GLN A 257 1.08 14.53 16.88
C GLN A 257 1.92 13.38 17.52
N VAL A 258 3.11 13.20 16.93
CA VAL A 258 4.36 12.72 17.56
C VAL A 258 4.43 11.24 17.93
N ASP A 259 4.18 10.34 16.96
CA ASP A 259 4.71 8.97 17.08
C ASP A 259 6.14 8.94 16.51
N SER A 260 7.11 9.23 17.39
CA SER A 260 8.54 9.27 17.04
C SER A 260 9.04 7.93 16.50
N ALA A 261 8.41 6.82 16.91
CA ALA A 261 8.73 5.49 16.43
C ALA A 261 8.27 5.26 14.98
N VAL A 262 7.05 5.68 14.62
CA VAL A 262 6.57 5.61 13.22
C VAL A 262 7.39 6.53 12.31
N ALA A 263 7.78 7.71 12.80
CA ALA A 263 8.67 8.61 12.08
C ALA A 263 10.07 7.99 11.89
N ALA A 264 10.64 7.37 12.93
CA ALA A 264 11.93 6.68 12.84
C ALA A 264 11.88 5.52 11.83
N ALA A 265 10.83 4.69 11.87
CA ALA A 265 10.64 3.61 10.89
C ALA A 265 10.58 4.16 9.45
N SER A 266 9.84 5.25 9.25
CA SER A 266 9.70 5.90 7.94
C SER A 266 11.03 6.44 7.42
N ILE A 267 11.83 7.09 8.27
CA ILE A 267 13.20 7.55 7.92
C ILE A 267 14.06 6.38 7.45
N VAL A 268 14.02 5.25 8.16
CA VAL A 268 14.81 4.06 7.78
C VAL A 268 14.38 3.50 6.42
N ALA A 269 13.08 3.49 6.11
CA ALA A 269 12.58 3.05 4.80
C ALA A 269 12.95 4.04 3.68
N GLU A 270 12.84 5.34 3.95
CA GLU A 270 13.11 6.39 2.96
C GLU A 270 14.62 6.49 2.63
N ALA A 271 15.49 6.36 3.63
CA ALA A 271 16.93 6.30 3.43
C ALA A 271 17.34 5.16 2.49
N GLU A 272 16.73 3.98 2.66
CA GLU A 272 16.97 2.83 1.79
C GLU A 272 16.39 3.04 0.38
N TYR A 273 15.22 3.69 0.28
CA TYR A 273 14.66 4.10 -1.01
C TYR A 273 15.61 5.05 -1.77
N VAL A 274 16.17 6.06 -1.10
CA VAL A 274 17.14 7.00 -1.68
C VAL A 274 18.38 6.26 -2.17
N ARG A 275 18.98 5.39 -1.34
CA ARG A 275 20.13 4.57 -1.75
C ARG A 275 19.84 3.73 -3.00
N TYR A 276 18.66 3.11 -3.07
CA TYR A 276 18.26 2.34 -4.24
C TYR A 276 18.11 3.22 -5.48
N MET A 277 17.49 4.40 -5.35
CA MET A 277 17.31 5.33 -6.45
C MET A 277 18.66 5.79 -7.04
N ASP A 278 19.64 6.07 -6.19
CA ASP A 278 21.00 6.41 -6.62
C ASP A 278 21.66 5.26 -7.39
N GLN A 279 21.53 4.02 -6.91
CA GLN A 279 22.06 2.84 -7.60
C GLN A 279 21.42 2.65 -8.98
N VAL A 280 20.10 2.82 -9.08
CA VAL A 280 19.41 2.71 -10.37
C VAL A 280 19.79 3.85 -11.29
N ALA A 281 19.91 5.09 -10.79
CA ALA A 281 20.33 6.23 -11.59
C ALA A 281 21.72 6.01 -12.20
N GLN A 282 22.66 5.48 -11.42
CA GLN A 282 24.00 5.09 -11.91
C GLN A 282 23.92 4.00 -12.99
N ARG A 283 23.09 2.96 -12.77
CA ARG A 283 22.91 1.85 -13.72
C ARG A 283 22.28 2.29 -15.05
N VAL A 284 21.31 3.21 -15.01
CA VAL A 284 20.61 3.73 -16.21
C VAL A 284 21.41 4.86 -16.87
N GLY A 285 22.33 5.48 -16.14
CA GLY A 285 23.16 6.60 -16.62
C GLY A 285 22.41 7.93 -16.65
N GLN A 286 21.31 8.07 -15.90
CA GLN A 286 20.56 9.31 -15.77
C GLN A 286 19.76 9.35 -14.46
N HIS A 287 19.46 10.55 -13.98
CA HIS A 287 18.64 10.75 -12.79
C HIS A 287 17.18 10.33 -13.03
N LEU A 288 16.56 9.68 -12.04
CA LEU A 288 15.15 9.30 -12.06
C LEU A 288 14.36 10.21 -11.11
N PRO A 289 13.42 11.04 -11.62
CA PRO A 289 12.62 11.93 -10.79
C PRO A 289 11.79 11.16 -9.75
N ARG A 290 11.78 11.67 -8.52
CA ARG A 290 10.90 11.23 -7.42
C ARG A 290 9.59 12.03 -7.41
N GLY A 291 8.52 11.48 -6.85
CA GLY A 291 7.26 12.18 -6.62
C GLY A 291 6.30 12.19 -7.81
N VAL A 292 5.37 13.16 -7.81
CA VAL A 292 4.18 13.21 -8.69
C VAL A 292 4.35 14.20 -9.86
N VAL A 293 5.58 14.58 -10.22
CA VAL A 293 5.80 15.52 -11.33
C VAL A 293 5.69 14.77 -12.66
N ASP A 294 4.44 14.64 -13.13
CA ASP A 294 4.06 13.88 -14.32
C ASP A 294 4.95 14.15 -15.53
N GLN A 295 5.26 15.42 -15.82
CA GLN A 295 5.98 15.79 -17.05
C GLN A 295 7.43 15.30 -17.06
N ALA A 296 8.16 15.46 -15.95
CA ALA A 296 9.55 14.99 -15.85
C ALA A 296 9.62 13.46 -15.92
N ILE A 297 8.66 12.78 -15.28
CA ILE A 297 8.54 11.33 -15.29
C ILE A 297 8.28 10.81 -16.71
N ILE A 298 7.35 11.44 -17.44
CA ILE A 298 7.03 11.06 -18.82
C ILE A 298 8.25 11.22 -19.73
N THR A 299 8.97 12.35 -19.64
CA THR A 299 10.17 12.59 -20.45
C THR A 299 11.22 11.51 -20.21
N VAL A 300 11.60 11.29 -18.95
CA VAL A 300 12.60 10.27 -18.58
C VAL A 300 12.13 8.87 -18.95
N GLY A 301 10.85 8.56 -18.75
CA GLY A 301 10.27 7.27 -19.14
C GLY A 301 10.34 7.02 -20.65
N ARG A 302 10.07 8.04 -21.47
CA ARG A 302 10.19 7.95 -22.93
C ARG A 302 11.64 7.73 -23.37
N GLU A 303 12.61 8.39 -22.73
CA GLU A 303 14.03 8.16 -23.00
C GLU A 303 14.47 6.73 -22.68
N ILE A 304 14.00 6.17 -21.57
CA ILE A 304 14.30 4.78 -21.18
C ILE A 304 13.70 3.80 -22.21
N VAL A 305 12.45 4.03 -22.62
CA VAL A 305 11.79 3.20 -23.65
C VAL A 305 12.50 3.33 -25.01
N ALA A 306 12.96 4.52 -25.38
CA ALA A 306 13.70 4.73 -26.62
C ALA A 306 15.05 4.00 -26.62
N LYS A 307 15.74 3.92 -25.48
CA LYS A 307 17.05 3.25 -25.34
C LYS A 307 16.95 1.73 -25.21
N GLY A 308 15.97 1.23 -24.45
CA GLY A 308 15.91 -0.18 -24.02
C GLY A 308 14.56 -0.88 -24.20
N GLY A 309 13.61 -0.23 -24.88
CA GLY A 309 12.27 -0.77 -25.09
C GLY A 309 11.39 -0.77 -23.84
N LYS A 310 10.20 -1.37 -23.96
CA LYS A 310 9.20 -1.41 -22.87
C LYS A 310 9.66 -2.24 -21.67
N GLU A 311 10.47 -3.27 -21.90
CA GLU A 311 10.99 -4.13 -20.83
C GLU A 311 11.94 -3.37 -19.90
N ALA A 312 12.81 -2.51 -20.47
CA ALA A 312 13.69 -1.66 -19.67
C ALA A 312 12.93 -0.74 -18.72
N LEU A 313 11.73 -0.27 -19.10
CA LEU A 313 10.86 0.50 -18.21
C LEU A 313 10.36 -0.34 -17.03
N GLY A 314 10.04 -1.62 -17.25
CA GLY A 314 9.60 -2.54 -16.19
C GLY A 314 10.68 -2.88 -15.15
N GLU A 315 11.95 -2.69 -15.48
CA GLU A 315 13.09 -2.89 -14.57
C GLU A 315 13.31 -1.70 -13.60
N VAL A 316 12.69 -0.55 -13.90
CA VAL A 316 12.92 0.71 -13.17
C VAL A 316 11.64 1.40 -12.69
N ALA A 317 10.47 1.01 -13.20
CA ALA A 317 9.19 1.64 -12.90
C ALA A 317 8.06 0.66 -12.57
N LYS A 318 7.10 1.14 -11.77
CA LYS A 318 5.86 0.44 -11.41
C LYS A 318 4.82 0.68 -12.51
N LEU A 319 4.58 -0.32 -13.35
CA LEU A 319 3.89 -0.13 -14.64
C LEU A 319 2.37 0.09 -14.53
N HIS A 320 1.75 -0.24 -13.39
CA HIS A 320 0.31 -0.08 -13.18
C HIS A 320 -0.15 1.38 -13.06
N PHE A 321 0.76 2.32 -12.83
CA PHE A 321 0.43 3.75 -12.81
C PHE A 321 -0.01 4.23 -14.19
N GLY A 322 -0.99 5.13 -14.24
CA GLY A 322 -1.51 5.70 -15.49
C GLY A 322 -0.46 6.42 -16.34
N LEU A 323 0.66 6.84 -15.73
CA LEU A 323 1.83 7.41 -16.41
C LEU A 323 2.40 6.49 -17.50
N THR A 324 2.36 5.17 -17.32
CA THR A 324 2.86 4.19 -18.30
C THR A 324 2.16 4.35 -19.66
N GLN A 325 0.85 4.60 -19.67
CA GLN A 325 0.11 4.81 -20.91
C GLN A 325 0.58 6.09 -21.62
N LYS A 326 0.79 7.17 -20.88
CA LYS A 326 1.30 8.44 -21.42
C LYS A 326 2.72 8.30 -21.99
N ILE A 327 3.56 7.46 -21.36
CA ILE A 327 4.92 7.18 -21.83
C ILE A 327 4.90 6.38 -23.15
N PHE A 328 4.01 5.40 -23.28
CA PHE A 328 3.91 4.58 -24.50
C PHE A 328 3.16 5.25 -25.65
N GLN A 329 2.39 6.30 -25.39
CA GLN A 329 1.84 7.18 -26.41
C GLN A 329 2.98 8.09 -26.92
N LEU A 330 3.63 7.64 -27.99
CA LEU A 330 4.52 8.46 -28.81
C LEU A 330 3.69 9.26 -29.82
#